data_AF-A0A6M7XV99-F1
#
_entry.id   AF-A0A6M7XV99-F1
#
_cell.length_a   1.000
_cell.length_b   1.000
_cell.length_c   1.000
_cell.angle_alpha   90.00
_cell.angle_beta   90.00
_cell.angle_gamma   90.00
#
_symmetry.space_group_name_H-M   'P 1'
#
loop_
_entity.id
_entity.type
_entity.pdbx_description
1 polymer ?
#
loop_
_entity_poly.entity_id
_entity_poly.type
_entity_poly.pdbx_seq_one_letter_code
_entity_poly.pdbx_strand_id
1 'polypeptide(L)' 'MAELTTAAEMANAAGIDADKFREALRGSDFPWHKRTDDWTVEIDSPEHESMRTVLVILLLKRKNGQAPDLKARDCPQR' A
#
# COMPACT_ATOMS: atom_id res chain seq x y z
N MET A 1 -13.03 18.51 -2.63
CA MET A 1 -12.49 18.16 -1.30
C MET A 1 -11.31 17.25 -1.59
N ALA A 2 -10.15 17.53 -1.03
CA ALA A 2 -9.00 16.65 -1.19
C ALA A 2 -9.29 15.32 -0.48
N GLU A 3 -9.30 14.22 -1.21
CA GLU A 3 -9.39 12.90 -0.60
C GLU A 3 -7.98 12.51 -0.16
N LEU A 4 -7.78 12.31 1.15
CA LEU A 4 -6.52 11.84 1.70
C LEU A 4 -6.60 10.32 1.86
N THR A 5 -5.56 9.62 1.47
CA THR A 5 -5.41 8.19 1.72
C THR A 5 -4.15 7.93 2.53
N THR A 6 -4.20 6.90 3.36
CA THR A 6 -3.04 6.50 4.16
C THR A 6 -2.41 5.24 3.58
N ALA A 7 -1.11 5.02 3.87
CA ALA A 7 -0.46 3.76 3.54
C ALA A 7 -1.26 2.54 4.06
N ALA A 8 -1.83 2.64 5.26
CA ALA A 8 -2.59 1.56 5.87
C ALA A 8 -3.86 1.23 5.07
N GLU A 9 -4.58 2.25 4.59
CA GLU A 9 -5.75 2.05 3.74
C GLU A 9 -5.39 1.46 2.38
N MET A 10 -4.34 1.97 1.73
CA MET A 10 -3.87 1.41 0.46
C MET A 10 -3.40 -0.04 0.61
N ALA A 11 -2.72 -0.36 1.72
CA ALA A 11 -2.29 -1.71 2.05
C ALA A 11 -3.48 -2.64 2.27
N ASN A 12 -4.47 -2.20 3.05
CA ASN A 12 -5.69 -2.96 3.32
C ASN A 12 -6.48 -3.24 2.02
N ALA A 13 -6.64 -2.22 1.17
CA ALA A 13 -7.29 -2.34 -0.13
C ALA A 13 -6.55 -3.33 -1.07
N ALA A 14 -5.23 -3.41 -0.98
CA ALA A 14 -4.40 -4.36 -1.72
C ALA A 14 -4.26 -5.74 -1.05
N GLY A 15 -4.82 -5.92 0.15
CA GLY A 15 -4.70 -7.16 0.92
C GLY A 15 -3.27 -7.45 1.42
N ILE A 16 -2.46 -6.42 1.62
CA ILE A 16 -1.11 -6.54 2.20
C ILE A 16 -1.08 -5.98 3.62
N ASP A 17 -0.13 -6.48 4.41
CA ASP A 17 0.12 -5.96 5.75
C ASP A 17 0.61 -4.50 5.68
N ALA A 18 -0.11 -3.61 6.37
CA ALA A 18 0.25 -2.20 6.46
C ALA A 18 1.68 -2.00 7.00
N ASP A 19 2.12 -2.86 7.91
CA ASP A 19 3.47 -2.83 8.48
C ASP A 19 4.54 -3.11 7.41
N LYS A 20 4.35 -4.16 6.60
CA LYS A 20 5.23 -4.50 5.47
C LYS A 20 5.29 -3.38 4.44
N PHE A 21 4.15 -2.74 4.18
CA PHE A 21 4.09 -1.61 3.27
C PHE A 21 4.87 -0.41 3.81
N ARG A 22 4.69 -0.07 5.09
CA ARG A 22 5.45 0.99 5.78
C ARG A 22 6.95 0.70 5.80
N GLU A 23 7.36 -0.55 6.03
CA GLU A 23 8.77 -0.96 5.96
C GLU A 23 9.37 -0.70 4.58
N ALA A 24 8.65 -1.07 3.50
CA ALA A 24 9.12 -0.87 2.13
C ALA A 24 9.15 0.62 1.73
N LEU A 25 8.15 1.39 2.17
CA LEU A 25 8.12 2.84 1.99
C LEU A 25 9.30 3.51 2.71
N ARG A 26 9.59 3.08 3.95
CA ARG A 26 10.73 3.55 4.73
C ARG A 26 12.07 3.19 4.09
N GLY A 27 12.15 2.07 3.38
CA GLY A 27 13.32 1.67 2.61
C GLY A 27 13.52 2.46 1.30
N SER A 28 12.47 3.12 0.80
CA SER A 28 12.50 3.90 -0.45
C SER A 28 12.91 5.36 -0.25
N ASP A 29 13.07 5.81 1.00
CA ASP A 29 13.57 7.13 1.43
C ASP A 29 13.04 8.31 0.58
N PHE A 30 11.78 8.68 0.81
CA PHE A 30 11.15 9.78 0.10
C PHE A 30 11.52 11.14 0.69
N PRO A 31 12.01 12.11 -0.11
CA PRO A 31 12.46 13.41 0.39
C PRO A 31 11.32 14.35 0.82
N TRP A 32 10.09 14.08 0.36
CA TRP A 32 8.90 14.86 0.70
C TRP A 32 8.22 14.37 1.99
N HIS A 33 8.57 13.17 2.48
CA HIS A 33 7.92 12.58 3.63
C HIS A 33 8.67 12.86 4.94
N LYS A 34 7.98 13.45 5.91
CA LYS A 34 8.50 13.58 7.28
C LYS A 34 8.30 12.26 8.02
N ARG A 35 9.38 11.75 8.65
CA ARG A 35 9.43 10.47 9.42
C ARG A 35 8.33 10.25 10.46
N THR A 36 7.63 11.31 10.89
CA THR A 36 6.60 11.26 11.93
C THR A 36 5.18 11.23 11.37
N ASP A 37 5.02 11.36 10.06
CA ASP A 37 3.72 11.47 9.41
C ASP A 37 3.18 10.08 9.05
N ASP A 38 1.88 9.85 9.20
CA ASP A 38 1.22 8.55 9.08
C ASP A 38 1.12 8.01 7.63
N TRP A 39 2.06 8.41 6.77
CA TRP A 39 2.04 8.17 5.33
C TRP A 39 0.68 8.59 4.73
N THR A 40 0.20 9.76 5.12
CA THR A 40 -1.05 10.36 4.63
C THR A 40 -0.73 11.21 3.42
N VAL A 41 -1.29 10.85 2.27
CA VAL A 41 -1.08 11.57 1.00
C VAL A 41 -2.41 11.87 0.34
N GLU A 42 -2.43 12.93 -0.45
CA GLU A 42 -3.61 13.25 -1.25
C GLU A 42 -3.73 12.29 -2.45
N ILE A 43 -4.93 11.74 -2.65
CA ILE A 43 -5.24 10.89 -3.80
C ILE A 43 -5.06 11.74 -5.07
N ASP A 44 -4.44 11.15 -6.10
CA ASP A 44 -4.08 11.79 -7.37
C ASP A 44 -2.90 12.77 -7.31
N SER A 45 -2.27 12.95 -6.15
CA SER A 45 -1.00 13.68 -6.05
C SER A 45 0.22 12.83 -6.46
N PRO A 46 1.33 13.46 -6.87
CA PRO A 46 2.57 12.74 -7.24
C PRO A 46 3.12 11.86 -6.10
N GLU A 47 2.79 12.21 -4.86
CA GLU A 47 3.09 11.43 -3.65
C GLU A 47 2.33 10.10 -3.63
N HIS A 48 1.05 10.12 -4.02
CA HIS A 48 0.22 8.92 -4.13
C HIS A 48 0.69 8.01 -5.26
N GLU A 49 1.11 8.55 -6.41
CA GLU A 49 1.72 7.76 -7.48
C GLU A 49 3.02 7.06 -7.04
N SER A 50 3.83 7.76 -6.24
CA SER A 50 5.06 7.22 -5.67
C SER A 50 4.77 6.07 -4.70
N MET A 51 3.80 6.23 -3.79
CA MET A 51 3.37 5.18 -2.87
C MET A 51 2.76 3.98 -3.61
N ARG A 52 1.95 4.24 -4.64
CA ARG A 52 1.36 3.20 -5.50
C ARG A 52 2.44 2.41 -6.25
N THR A 53 3.52 3.06 -6.68
CA THR A 53 4.67 2.38 -7.30
C THR A 53 5.33 1.40 -6.33
N VAL A 54 5.61 1.84 -5.10
CA VAL A 54 6.16 0.95 -4.05
C VAL A 54 5.22 -0.21 -3.75
N LEU A 55 3.91 0.05 -3.72
CA LEU A 55 2.88 -0.97 -3.52
C LEU A 55 2.94 -2.04 -4.61
N VAL A 56 3.01 -1.62 -5.89
CA VAL A 56 3.13 -2.53 -7.03
C VAL A 56 4.42 -3.34 -6.96
N ILE A 57 5.56 -2.72 -6.63
CA ILE A 57 6.84 -3.42 -6.47
C ILE A 57 6.74 -4.49 -5.36
N LEU A 58 6.10 -4.16 -4.24
CA LEU A 58 5.86 -5.09 -3.13
C LEU A 58 5.00 -6.28 -3.56
N LEU A 59 3.92 -6.01 -4.30
CA LEU A 59 3.02 -7.05 -4.84
C LEU A 59 3.74 -7.96 -5.84
N LEU A 60 4.56 -7.40 -6.72
CA LEU A 60 5.38 -8.17 -7.67
C LEU A 60 6.41 -9.04 -6.93
N LYS A 61 7.06 -8.51 -5.89
CA LYS A 61 8.03 -9.24 -5.08
C LYS A 61 7.38 -10.39 -4.29
N ARG A 62 6.17 -10.19 -3.78
CA ARG A 62 5.35 -11.25 -3.15
C ARG A 62 4.98 -12.35 -4.14
N LYS A 63 4.59 -11.99 -5.37
CA LYS A 63 4.18 -12.97 -6.40
C LYS A 63 5.30 -13.92 -6.84
N ASN A 64 6.56 -13.55 -6.62
CA ASN A 64 7.72 -14.39 -6.93
C ASN A 64 8.16 -15.33 -5.79
N GLY A 65 7.50 -15.29 -4.62
CA GLY A 65 7.87 -16.11 -3.46
C GLY A 65 6.69 -16.61 -2.61
N GLN A 66 5.45 -16.29 -2.96
CA GLN A 66 4.26 -16.68 -2.21
C GLN A 66 3.37 -17.58 -3.08
N ALA A 67 3.35 -18.86 -2.72
CA ALA A 67 2.29 -19.77 -3.16
C ALA A 67 0.92 -19.12 -2.89
N PRO A 68 -0.06 -19.30 -3.79
CA PRO A 68 -1.33 -18.60 -3.71
C PRO A 68 -2.09 -19.02 -2.45
N ASP A 69 -2.08 -18.18 -1.41
CA ASP A 69 -3.08 -18.23 -0.35
C ASP A 69 -4.38 -17.69 -0.95
N LEU A 70 -5.09 -18.64 -1.55
CA LEU A 70 -6.48 -18.55 -1.97
C LEU A 70 -7.33 -18.24 -0.73
N LYS A 71 -7.41 -16.98 -0.32
CA LYS A 71 -8.40 -16.56 0.67
C LYS A 71 -9.76 -16.43 -0.02
N ALA A 72 -10.39 -17.58 -0.16
CA ALA A 72 -11.83 -17.73 -0.30
C ALA A 72 -12.55 -16.80 0.70
N ARG A 73 -13.30 -15.84 0.16
CA ARG A 73 -14.46 -15.22 0.81
C ARG A 73 -15.48 -15.04 -0.31
N ASP A 74 -16.21 -16.10 -0.62
CA ASP A 74 -17.58 -16.28 -0.12
C ASP A 74 -18.42 -15.02 -0.38
N CYS A 75 -18.97 -14.96 -1.59
CA CYS A 75 -20.14 -14.15 -1.91
C CYS A 75 -21.37 -15.04 -1.82
N PRO A 76 -22.23 -14.89 -0.81
CA PRO A 76 -23.63 -15.26 -0.91
C PRO A 76 -24.45 -13.98 -1.09
N GLN A 77 -24.64 -13.53 -2.33
CA GLN A 77 -25.67 -12.54 -2.61
C GLN A 77 -27.01 -13.29 -2.71
N ARG A 78 -27.77 -13.20 -1.62
CA ARG A 78 -29.08 -13.83 -1.39
C ARG A 78 -30.18 -13.22 -2.24
#